data_AF-A0A1I7Y331-F1
#
_entry.id   AF-A0A1I7Y331-F1
#
_cell.length_a   1.000
_cell.length_b   1.000
_cell.length_c   1.000
_cell.angle_alpha   90.00
_cell.angle_beta   90.00
_cell.angle_gamma   90.00
#
_symmetry.space_group_name_H-M   'P 1'
#
loop_
_entity.id
_entity.type
_entity.pdbx_description
1 polymer ?
#
loop_
_entity_poly.entity_id
_entity_poly.type
_entity_poly.pdbx_seq_one_letter_code
_entity_poly.pdbx_strand_id
1 'polypeptide(L)'
;MCLKKRWVIRDVYIGPHLKFERCPRGKTKADEGFADVEAARLVYRILRKASYLHATGQEEMSAEKWFFFVLQLKNCVVGERFKKSTLHDPHPRNSIRGNAIAQQMWEFTEAFQCSSGDRNHVVNQPCAVYVLPRSEHESDHADLPQAAALIQLQEPNGVAIRPVSFVVALCAIVSYLVLV
;
A
#
# COMPACT_ATOMS: atom_id res chain seq x y z
N MET A 1 -6.66 -3.07 -10.42
CA MET A 1 -7.01 -1.99 -11.37
C MET A 1 -5.98 -2.03 -12.51
N CYS A 2 -6.07 -3.03 -13.38
CA CYS A 2 -5.13 -3.19 -14.50
C CYS A 2 -5.72 -2.49 -15.72
N LEU A 3 -4.98 -1.51 -16.25
CA LEU A 3 -5.46 -0.69 -17.36
C LEU A 3 -5.17 -1.40 -18.69
N LYS A 4 -6.22 -1.85 -19.39
CA LYS A 4 -6.17 -2.68 -20.61
C LYS A 4 -5.75 -1.97 -21.90
N LYS A 5 -6.06 -0.67 -22.07
CA LYS A 5 -5.57 0.11 -23.24
C LYS A 5 -4.14 0.59 -22.96
N ARG A 6 -3.44 1.35 -23.82
CA ARG A 6 -2.18 2.09 -23.49
C ARG A 6 -2.44 3.61 -23.50
N TRP A 7 -2.51 4.22 -22.33
CA TRP A 7 -2.48 5.63 -22.00
C TRP A 7 -0.99 5.61 -21.90
N VAL A 8 -0.37 5.93 -23.02
CA VAL A 8 0.96 6.49 -22.95
C VAL A 8 0.82 7.48 -21.81
N ILE A 9 1.49 7.22 -20.68
CA ILE A 9 1.85 8.29 -19.78
C ILE A 9 2.42 9.29 -20.76
N ARG A 10 1.68 10.36 -21.13
CA ARG A 10 2.11 11.34 -22.14
C ARG A 10 3.35 12.11 -21.67
N ASP A 11 3.91 11.68 -20.56
CA ASP A 11 5.11 12.12 -19.88
C ASP A 11 6.30 11.15 -20.03
N VAL A 12 6.09 9.93 -20.58
CA VAL A 12 7.17 9.01 -20.95
C VAL A 12 7.44 9.21 -22.43
N TYR A 13 8.53 9.94 -22.70
CA TYR A 13 9.25 10.11 -23.96
C TYR A 13 8.68 9.31 -25.16
N ILE A 14 8.01 10.00 -26.09
CA ILE A 14 7.83 9.52 -27.46
C ILE A 14 8.02 10.70 -28.44
N GLY A 15 9.16 10.73 -29.11
CA GLY A 15 9.35 11.39 -30.41
C GLY A 15 9.99 12.79 -30.41
N PRO A 16 10.90 13.09 -31.35
CA PRO A 16 11.69 14.34 -31.40
C PRO A 16 10.93 15.62 -31.78
N HIS A 17 9.59 15.61 -31.92
CA HIS A 17 8.84 16.77 -32.43
C HIS A 17 7.57 17.16 -31.65
N LEU A 18 7.31 16.62 -30.46
CA LEU A 18 6.20 17.08 -29.61
C LEU A 18 6.71 17.88 -28.41
N LYS A 19 6.29 19.15 -28.37
CA LYS A 19 6.64 20.20 -27.38
C LYS A 19 7.00 19.64 -25.98
N PHE A 20 8.30 19.62 -25.69
CA PHE A 20 8.92 19.21 -24.43
C PHE A 20 8.39 19.93 -23.18
N GLU A 21 7.69 21.06 -23.32
CA GLU A 21 7.17 21.84 -22.19
C GLU A 21 6.10 21.13 -21.34
N ARG A 22 5.49 20.03 -21.83
CA ARG A 22 4.45 19.31 -21.06
C ARG A 22 4.96 18.06 -20.35
N CYS A 23 6.17 17.60 -20.67
CA CYS A 23 6.77 16.44 -20.03
C CYS A 23 7.39 16.86 -18.68
N PRO A 24 7.24 16.04 -17.63
CA PRO A 24 7.94 16.21 -16.37
C PRO A 24 9.45 16.22 -16.61
N ARG A 25 10.14 17.10 -15.89
CA ARG A 25 11.60 17.11 -15.87
C ARG A 25 12.08 15.97 -14.98
N GLY A 26 12.34 14.82 -15.59
CA GLY A 26 12.73 13.59 -14.88
C GLY A 26 13.84 13.81 -13.85
N LYS A 27 14.92 14.51 -14.23
CA LYS A 27 16.03 14.82 -13.31
C LYS A 27 15.60 15.64 -12.08
N THR A 28 14.75 16.64 -12.25
CA THR A 28 14.28 17.49 -11.16
C THR A 28 13.34 16.76 -10.19
N LYS A 29 12.65 15.73 -10.69
CA LYS A 29 11.60 15.01 -9.96
C LYS A 29 11.99 13.60 -9.54
N ALA A 30 13.23 13.20 -9.85
CA ALA A 30 13.72 11.85 -9.64
C ALA A 30 13.72 11.51 -8.15
N ASP A 31 14.26 12.40 -7.31
CA ASP A 31 14.43 12.13 -5.88
C ASP A 31 13.10 11.98 -5.15
N GLU A 32 12.15 12.89 -5.38
CA GLU A 32 10.80 12.81 -4.79
C GLU A 32 10.01 11.60 -5.30
N GLY A 33 10.03 11.36 -6.62
CA GLY A 33 9.36 10.19 -7.20
C GLY A 33 9.97 8.87 -6.75
N PHE A 34 11.28 8.85 -6.50
CA PHE A 34 12.00 7.70 -5.96
C PHE A 34 11.62 7.47 -4.49
N ALA A 35 11.59 8.52 -3.68
CA ALA A 35 11.18 8.47 -2.28
C ALA A 35 9.74 7.92 -2.13
N ASP A 36 8.82 8.33 -3.00
CA ASP A 36 7.44 7.80 -3.02
C ASP A 36 7.38 6.28 -3.19
N VAL A 37 8.14 5.76 -4.15
CA VAL A 37 8.15 4.33 -4.48
C VAL A 37 8.78 3.53 -3.34
N GLU A 38 9.91 3.97 -2.80
CA GLU A 38 10.56 3.26 -1.68
C GLU A 38 9.75 3.33 -0.39
N ALA A 39 9.13 4.47 -0.09
CA ALA A 39 8.24 4.60 1.06
C ALA A 39 7.05 3.64 0.93
N ALA A 40 6.44 3.55 -0.26
CA ALA A 40 5.35 2.61 -0.52
C ALA A 40 5.80 1.14 -0.34
N ARG A 41 6.99 0.77 -0.83
CA ARG A 41 7.56 -0.57 -0.60
C ARG A 41 7.75 -0.87 0.88
N LEU A 42 8.31 0.06 1.65
CA LEU A 42 8.54 -0.13 3.08
C LEU A 42 7.23 -0.32 3.84
N VAL A 43 6.25 0.57 3.62
CA VAL A 43 4.95 0.50 4.29
C VAL A 43 4.20 -0.79 3.90
N TYR A 44 4.26 -1.20 2.63
CA TYR A 44 3.66 -2.46 2.19
C TYR A 44 4.25 -3.68 2.91
N ARG A 45 5.57 -3.71 3.15
CA ARG A 45 6.20 -4.80 3.91
C ARG A 45 5.75 -4.81 5.36
N ILE A 46 5.62 -3.65 6.00
CA ILE A 46 5.10 -3.53 7.36
C ILE A 46 3.66 -4.05 7.41
N LEU A 47 2.82 -3.64 6.45
CA LEU A 47 1.45 -4.11 6.33
C LEU A 47 1.39 -5.63 6.18
N ARG A 48 2.13 -6.22 5.25
CA ARG A 48 2.14 -7.68 5.04
C ARG A 48 2.53 -8.44 6.31
N LYS A 49 3.55 -7.97 7.03
CA LYS A 49 3.95 -8.56 8.32
C LYS A 49 2.83 -8.47 9.36
N ALA A 50 2.14 -7.34 9.45
CA ALA A 50 1.04 -7.15 10.39
C ALA A 50 -0.20 -7.98 10.01
N SER A 51 -0.57 -8.03 8.74
CA SER A 51 -1.73 -8.79 8.25
C SER A 51 -1.56 -10.29 8.45
N TYR A 52 -0.34 -10.82 8.30
CA TYR A 52 -0.05 -12.23 8.59
C TYR A 52 -0.33 -12.59 10.06
N LEU A 53 -0.07 -11.67 11.00
CA LEU A 53 -0.33 -11.88 12.43
C LEU A 53 -1.84 -11.82 12.79
N HIS A 54 -2.66 -11.20 11.94
CA HIS A 54 -4.07 -10.90 12.21
C HIS A 54 -5.04 -11.48 11.17
N ALA A 55 -4.65 -12.53 10.44
CA ALA A 55 -5.47 -13.10 9.38
C ALA A 55 -6.79 -13.69 9.91
N THR A 56 -7.84 -12.86 10.02
CA THR A 56 -9.22 -13.28 10.29
C THR A 56 -9.91 -13.47 8.95
N GLY A 57 -10.15 -14.73 8.57
CA GLY A 57 -10.73 -15.04 7.27
C GLY A 57 -12.16 -14.51 7.15
N GLN A 58 -12.34 -13.39 6.45
CA GLN A 58 -13.55 -12.95 5.72
C GLN A 58 -13.44 -11.47 5.34
N GLU A 59 -12.61 -11.12 4.35
CA GLU A 59 -12.62 -9.76 3.77
C GLU A 59 -12.81 -9.83 2.25
N GLU A 60 -13.80 -9.10 1.74
CA GLU A 60 -14.16 -9.01 0.31
C GLU A 60 -13.02 -8.41 -0.54
N MET A 61 -12.14 -7.62 0.10
CA MET A 61 -10.94 -7.06 -0.49
C MET A 61 -9.76 -7.29 0.46
N SER A 62 -8.69 -7.92 -0.03
CA SER A 62 -7.51 -8.19 0.79
C SER A 62 -6.80 -6.90 1.22
N ALA A 63 -6.12 -6.94 2.36
CA ALA A 63 -5.34 -5.81 2.89
C ALA A 63 -4.36 -5.23 1.85
N GLU A 64 -3.76 -6.08 1.01
CA GLU A 64 -2.86 -5.66 -0.07
C GLU A 64 -3.58 -4.82 -1.13
N LYS A 65 -4.80 -5.21 -1.54
CA LYS A 65 -5.60 -4.41 -2.48
C LYS A 65 -6.03 -3.09 -1.86
N TRP A 66 -6.42 -3.10 -0.59
CA TRP A 66 -6.79 -1.89 0.16
C TRP A 66 -5.64 -0.90 0.26
N PHE A 67 -4.42 -1.37 0.51
CA PHE A 67 -3.22 -0.53 0.54
C PHE A 67 -3.08 0.31 -0.72
N PHE A 68 -3.09 -0.34 -1.89
CA PHE A 68 -2.93 0.35 -3.16
C PHE A 68 -4.12 1.24 -3.49
N PHE A 69 -5.33 0.84 -3.10
CA PHE A 69 -6.53 1.66 -3.29
C PHE A 69 -6.46 2.96 -2.49
N VAL A 70 -6.15 2.90 -1.19
CA VAL A 70 -6.00 4.08 -0.32
C VAL A 70 -4.87 4.98 -0.80
N LEU A 71 -3.74 4.40 -1.21
CA LEU A 71 -2.62 5.15 -1.75
C LEU A 71 -3.01 5.95 -3.01
N GLN A 72 -3.88 5.40 -3.87
CA GLN A 72 -4.40 6.13 -5.01
C GLN A 72 -5.42 7.19 -4.65
N LEU A 73 -6.27 6.94 -3.65
CA LEU A 73 -7.18 7.98 -3.14
C LEU A 73 -6.42 9.18 -2.58
N LYS A 74 -5.32 8.95 -1.84
CA LYS A 74 -4.45 10.00 -1.31
C LYS A 74 -3.81 10.86 -2.41
N ASN A 75 -3.59 10.27 -3.59
CA ASN A 75 -3.06 10.97 -4.77
C ASN A 75 -4.17 11.48 -5.72
N CYS A 76 -5.44 11.30 -5.39
CA CYS A 76 -6.54 11.74 -6.23
C CYS A 76 -6.83 13.23 -5.98
N VAL A 77 -6.45 14.09 -6.93
CA VAL A 77 -6.80 15.52 -6.91
C VAL A 77 -7.71 15.82 -8.09
N VAL A 78 -8.98 16.08 -7.78
CA VAL A 78 -9.98 16.43 -8.80
C VAL A 78 -9.64 17.79 -9.39
N GLY A 79 -9.59 17.87 -10.73
CA GLY A 79 -9.36 19.13 -11.43
C GLY A 79 -7.90 19.58 -11.50
N GLU A 80 -6.93 18.69 -11.23
CA GLU A 80 -5.51 18.98 -11.42
C GLU A 80 -5.21 19.28 -12.91
N ARG A 81 -5.20 20.56 -13.27
CA ARG A 81 -4.76 21.02 -14.59
C ARG A 81 -3.25 21.25 -14.57
N PHE A 82 -2.59 20.93 -15.66
CA PHE A 82 -1.17 21.28 -15.85
C PHE A 82 -0.99 22.80 -15.70
N LYS A 83 -0.18 23.22 -14.73
CA LYS A 83 0.27 24.60 -14.57
C LYS A 83 1.76 24.63 -14.88
N LYS A 84 2.24 25.63 -15.64
CA LYS A 84 3.68 25.75 -15.95
C LYS A 84 4.55 25.79 -14.69
N SER A 85 4.02 26.29 -13.57
CA SER A 85 4.70 26.28 -12.27
C SER A 85 5.10 24.88 -11.80
N THR A 86 4.35 23.82 -12.17
CA THR A 86 4.66 22.44 -11.76
C THR A 86 5.87 21.84 -12.49
N LEU A 87 6.41 22.54 -13.50
CA LEU A 87 7.65 22.13 -14.16
C LEU A 87 8.88 22.27 -13.27
N HIS A 88 8.84 23.21 -12.33
CA HIS A 88 9.93 23.49 -11.39
C HIS A 88 9.68 22.92 -10.00
N ASP A 89 8.45 22.47 -9.72
CA ASP A 89 8.13 21.71 -8.52
C ASP A 89 8.98 20.43 -8.49
N PRO A 90 9.71 20.11 -7.40
CA PRO A 90 10.42 18.85 -7.29
C PRO A 90 9.46 17.64 -7.25
N HIS A 91 8.21 17.81 -6.85
CA HIS A 91 7.27 16.70 -6.73
C HIS A 91 6.66 16.34 -8.09
N PRO A 92 6.57 15.04 -8.45
CA PRO A 92 5.75 14.62 -9.57
C PRO A 92 4.27 14.94 -9.33
N ARG A 93 3.51 15.13 -10.42
CA ARG A 93 2.05 15.23 -10.32
C ARG A 93 1.47 13.99 -9.68
N ASN A 94 0.37 14.11 -8.96
CA ASN A 94 -0.15 13.00 -8.16
C ASN A 94 -0.52 11.78 -9.02
N SER A 95 -1.06 12.00 -10.22
CA SER A 95 -1.33 10.93 -11.19
C SER A 95 -0.07 10.18 -11.63
N ILE A 96 1.08 10.84 -11.71
CA ILE A 96 2.37 10.22 -12.03
C ILE A 96 2.87 9.41 -10.84
N ARG A 97 2.80 9.97 -9.62
CA ARG A 97 3.22 9.30 -8.37
C ARG A 97 2.52 7.95 -8.21
N GLY A 98 1.19 7.97 -8.31
CA GLY A 98 0.37 6.76 -8.22
C GLY A 98 0.70 5.70 -9.27
N ASN A 99 0.89 6.10 -10.52
CA ASN A 99 1.23 5.18 -11.60
C ASN A 99 2.66 4.63 -11.46
N ALA A 100 3.60 5.45 -11.01
CA ALA A 100 4.97 5.02 -10.77
C ALA A 100 5.02 3.90 -9.73
N ILE A 101 4.29 4.06 -8.61
CA ILE A 101 4.19 3.01 -7.57
C ILE A 101 3.65 1.70 -8.17
N ALA A 102 2.53 1.76 -8.90
CA ALA A 102 1.94 0.57 -9.52
C ALA A 102 2.88 -0.11 -10.53
N GLN A 103 3.67 0.67 -11.28
CA GLN A 103 4.61 0.16 -12.29
C GLN A 103 5.95 -0.29 -11.71
N GLN A 104 6.31 0.13 -10.50
CA GLN A 104 7.61 -0.14 -9.88
C GLN A 104 7.51 -1.18 -8.75
N MET A 105 6.32 -1.60 -8.37
CA MET A 105 6.07 -2.62 -7.34
C MET A 105 5.48 -3.88 -8.00
N TRP A 106 6.20 -4.99 -7.91
CA TRP A 106 5.70 -6.29 -8.39
C TRP A 106 4.51 -6.75 -7.53
N GLU A 107 4.49 -6.34 -6.26
CA GLU A 107 3.41 -6.50 -5.30
C GLU A 107 2.06 -6.02 -5.85
N PHE A 108 2.06 -4.90 -6.59
CA PHE A 108 0.85 -4.37 -7.22
C PHE A 108 0.37 -5.30 -8.34
N THR A 109 1.30 -5.78 -9.16
CA THR A 109 1.00 -6.70 -10.27
C THR A 109 0.38 -7.98 -9.73
N GLU A 110 0.90 -8.52 -8.63
CA GLU A 110 0.36 -9.71 -7.99
C GLU A 110 -0.99 -9.47 -7.33
N ALA A 111 -1.12 -8.42 -6.51
CA ALA A 111 -2.37 -8.11 -5.81
C ALA A 111 -3.56 -7.90 -6.75
N PHE A 112 -3.32 -7.39 -7.96
CA PHE A 112 -4.35 -7.15 -8.98
C PHE A 112 -4.32 -8.11 -10.17
N GLN A 113 -3.42 -9.11 -10.16
CA GLN A 113 -3.25 -10.09 -11.24
C GLN A 113 -3.08 -9.43 -12.61
N CYS A 114 -2.24 -8.39 -12.69
CA CYS A 114 -1.99 -7.72 -13.96
C CYS A 114 -1.14 -8.60 -14.88
N SER A 115 -1.48 -8.62 -16.18
CA SER A 115 -0.74 -9.35 -17.22
C SER A 115 0.33 -8.46 -17.84
N SER A 116 1.37 -9.03 -18.47
CA SER A 116 2.48 -8.29 -19.09
C SER A 116 2.08 -7.26 -20.17
N GLY A 117 0.86 -7.38 -20.71
CA GLY A 117 0.27 -6.41 -21.64
C GLY A 117 -0.43 -5.21 -20.97
N ASP A 118 -0.71 -5.29 -19.67
CA ASP A 118 -1.39 -4.22 -18.94
C ASP A 118 -0.42 -3.07 -18.61
N ARG A 119 -0.89 -1.83 -18.60
CA ARG A 119 -0.01 -0.66 -18.35
C ARG A 119 0.64 -0.63 -16.98
N ASN A 120 -0.07 -1.14 -15.99
CA ASN A 120 0.34 -1.14 -14.60
C ASN A 120 0.95 -2.48 -14.22
N HIS A 121 1.26 -3.32 -15.20
CA HIS A 121 2.20 -4.39 -14.98
C HIS A 121 3.56 -3.78 -14.64
N VAL A 122 4.22 -4.38 -13.66
CA VAL A 122 5.55 -3.97 -13.21
C VAL A 122 6.52 -3.91 -14.40
N VAL A 123 7.37 -2.89 -14.41
CA VAL A 123 8.42 -2.77 -15.42
C VAL A 123 9.45 -3.89 -15.25
N ASN A 124 10.06 -4.32 -16.36
CA ASN A 124 11.00 -5.44 -16.36
C ASN A 124 12.15 -5.27 -15.35
N GLN A 125 12.61 -4.04 -15.15
CA GLN A 125 13.65 -3.70 -14.19
C GLN A 125 13.19 -2.53 -13.33
N PRO A 126 12.66 -2.80 -12.12
CA PRO A 126 12.27 -1.75 -11.19
C PRO A 126 13.46 -0.90 -10.76
N CYS A 127 13.26 0.41 -10.64
CA CYS A 127 14.19 1.31 -9.97
C CYS A 127 14.09 1.03 -8.46
N ALA A 128 15.17 0.59 -7.84
CA ALA A 128 15.22 0.31 -6.41
C ALA A 128 16.59 0.66 -5.82
N VAL A 129 16.60 1.24 -4.62
CA VAL A 129 17.85 1.38 -3.83
C VAL A 129 18.21 0.04 -3.22
N TYR A 130 17.20 -0.67 -2.70
CA TYR A 130 17.36 -2.01 -2.18
C TYR A 130 16.89 -2.99 -3.24
N VAL A 131 17.83 -3.60 -3.95
CA VAL A 131 17.55 -4.74 -4.83
C VAL A 131 17.15 -5.91 -3.92
N LEU A 132 15.85 -6.02 -3.63
CA LEU A 132 15.36 -7.23 -3.01
C LEU A 132 15.27 -8.34 -4.04
N PRO A 133 15.84 -9.53 -3.77
CA PRO A 133 15.63 -10.69 -4.62
C PRO A 133 14.13 -10.97 -4.74
N ARG A 134 13.66 -11.15 -5.98
CA ARG A 134 12.28 -11.58 -6.26
C ARG A 134 11.93 -12.89 -5.51
N SER A 135 12.93 -13.74 -5.26
CA SER A 135 12.81 -15.05 -4.64
C SER A 135 12.52 -15.05 -3.13
N GLU A 136 12.68 -13.93 -2.42
CA GLU A 136 12.28 -13.86 -1.00
C GLU A 136 10.76 -13.81 -0.81
N HIS A 137 9.97 -13.70 -1.90
CA HIS A 137 8.52 -13.90 -1.85
C HIS A 137 8.07 -15.35 -1.93
N GLU A 138 8.97 -16.28 -2.25
CA GLU A 138 8.64 -17.69 -2.40
C GLU A 138 9.23 -18.58 -1.27
N SER A 139 10.10 -18.04 -0.41
CA SER A 139 10.81 -18.84 0.62
C SER A 139 10.67 -18.40 2.08
N ASP A 140 9.97 -17.31 2.41
CA ASP A 140 9.76 -16.93 3.83
C ASP A 140 8.58 -17.69 4.49
N HIS A 141 7.98 -18.64 3.78
CA HIS A 141 6.93 -19.51 4.30
C HIS A 141 7.45 -20.81 4.95
N ALA A 142 8.77 -21.02 5.04
CA ALA A 142 9.33 -22.26 5.61
C ALA A 142 10.10 -22.11 6.93
N ASP A 143 10.64 -20.93 7.29
CA ASP A 143 11.57 -20.83 8.43
C ASP A 143 11.32 -19.63 9.36
N LEU A 144 10.06 -19.33 9.69
CA LEU A 144 9.81 -18.76 11.02
C LEU A 144 9.65 -19.94 12.00
N PRO A 145 10.66 -20.30 12.81
CA PRO A 145 10.41 -21.16 13.96
C PRO A 145 9.30 -20.51 14.77
N GLN A 146 8.45 -21.35 15.36
CA GLN A 146 7.33 -21.00 16.23
C GLN A 146 7.76 -20.01 17.34
N ALA A 147 7.89 -18.73 17.01
CA ALA A 147 8.09 -17.64 17.96
C ALA A 147 6.72 -17.10 18.44
N ALA A 148 5.68 -17.94 18.36
CA ALA A 148 4.44 -17.75 19.09
C ALA A 148 4.59 -18.04 20.60
N ALA A 149 5.79 -18.40 21.06
CA ALA A 149 6.10 -18.63 22.46
C ALA A 149 7.34 -17.83 22.88
N LEU A 150 7.22 -16.49 22.98
CA LEU A 150 8.00 -15.65 23.91
C LEU A 150 7.65 -14.15 23.77
N ILE A 151 6.35 -13.85 23.88
CA ILE A 151 5.93 -12.59 24.52
C ILE A 151 4.93 -13.00 25.59
N GLN A 152 5.43 -13.64 26.65
CA GLN A 152 4.80 -13.45 27.94
C GLN A 152 5.21 -12.06 28.40
N LEU A 153 4.33 -11.09 28.17
CA LEU A 153 4.27 -9.94 29.07
C LEU A 153 3.92 -10.53 30.44
N GLN A 154 4.96 -10.79 31.23
CA GLN A 154 4.79 -11.18 32.62
C GLN A 154 4.25 -9.96 33.34
N GLU A 155 2.93 -9.93 33.56
CA GLU A 155 2.32 -8.98 34.48
C GLU A 155 2.87 -9.26 35.89
N PRO A 156 3.36 -8.23 36.62
CA PRO A 156 3.61 -8.39 38.03
C PRO A 156 2.25 -8.36 38.73
N ASN A 157 1.99 -9.43 39.49
CA ASN A 157 0.86 -9.62 40.43
C ASN A 157 -0.36 -10.33 39.84
N GLY A 158 -0.31 -11.66 39.93
CA GLY A 158 -1.41 -12.56 39.60
C GLY A 158 -2.62 -12.38 40.51
N VAL A 159 -3.58 -11.58 40.05
CA VAL A 159 -4.98 -11.66 40.49
C VAL A 159 -5.78 -12.23 39.32
N ALA A 160 -6.14 -13.50 39.43
CA ALA A 160 -7.01 -14.17 38.48
C ALA A 160 -8.43 -13.56 38.58
N ILE A 161 -8.75 -12.62 37.68
CA ILE A 161 -10.13 -12.19 37.47
C ILE A 161 -10.83 -13.29 36.68
N ARG A 162 -11.61 -14.11 37.38
CA ARG A 162 -12.56 -15.03 36.74
C ARG A 162 -13.58 -14.22 35.92
N PRO A 163 -13.93 -14.63 34.69
CA PRO A 163 -15.02 -14.00 33.95
C PRO A 163 -16.35 -14.42 34.59
N VAL A 164 -16.74 -13.76 35.66
CA VAL A 164 -18.12 -13.83 36.15
C VAL A 164 -18.90 -12.78 35.38
N SER A 165 -19.63 -13.24 34.36
CA SER A 165 -20.92 -12.71 33.95
C SER A 165 -21.07 -11.18 33.81
N PHE A 166 -20.40 -10.59 32.82
CA PHE A 166 -20.81 -9.25 32.33
C PHE A 166 -22.23 -9.24 31.73
N VAL A 167 -22.76 -10.39 31.34
CA VAL A 167 -24.13 -10.53 30.81
C VAL A 167 -25.20 -10.35 31.89
N VAL A 168 -24.91 -10.67 33.17
CA VAL A 168 -25.91 -10.57 34.25
C VAL A 168 -26.00 -9.14 34.81
N ALA A 169 -24.90 -8.37 34.79
CA ALA A 169 -24.89 -7.00 35.29
C ALA A 169 -25.68 -6.02 34.40
N LEU A 170 -25.72 -6.23 33.08
CA LEU A 170 -26.49 -5.37 32.17
C LEU A 170 -28.00 -5.63 32.25
N CYS A 171 -28.44 -6.86 32.53
CA CYS A 171 -29.87 -7.13 32.73
C CYS A 171 -30.45 -6.47 33.98
N ALA A 172 -29.69 -6.37 35.07
CA ALA A 172 -30.17 -5.73 36.30
C ALA A 172 -30.35 -4.20 36.15
N ILE A 173 -29.52 -3.55 35.33
CA ILE A 173 -29.60 -2.09 35.11
C ILE A 173 -30.79 -1.73 34.21
N VAL A 174 -31.10 -2.55 33.20
CA VAL A 174 -32.25 -2.31 32.31
C VAL A 174 -33.58 -2.51 33.06
N SER A 175 -33.66 -3.44 34.01
CA SER A 175 -34.88 -3.61 34.82
C SER A 175 -35.14 -2.46 35.80
N TYR A 176 -34.10 -1.78 36.28
CA TYR A 176 -34.25 -0.66 37.23
C TYR A 176 -34.66 0.65 36.54
N LEU A 177 -34.32 0.84 35.27
CA LEU A 177 -34.65 2.05 34.49
C LEU A 177 -36.06 2.05 33.89
N VAL A 178 -36.78 0.91 33.93
CA VAL A 178 -38.17 0.80 33.42
C VAL A 178 -39.21 0.95 34.55
N LEU A 179 -38.78 1.00 35.82
CA LEU A 179 -39.66 1.06 37.00
C LEU A 179 -39.54 2.35 37.82
N VAL A 180 -38.87 3.39 37.31
CA VAL A 180 -38.83 4.74 37.90
C VAL A 180 -39.41 5.75 36.93
#